data_AF-A0A316GRN9-F1
#
_entry.id   AF-A0A316GRN9-F1
#
_cell.length_a   1.000
_cell.length_b   1.000
_cell.length_c   1.000
_cell.angle_alpha   90.00
_cell.angle_beta   90.00
_cell.angle_gamma   90.00
#
_symmetry.space_group_name_H-M   'P 1'
#
loop_
_entity.id
_entity.type
_entity.pdbx_description
1 polymer ?
#
loop_
_entity_poly.entity_id
_entity_poly.type
_entity_poly.pdbx_seq_one_letter_code
_entity_poly.pdbx_strand_id
1 'polypeptide(L)'
;MKMVSAALALMLAGTWPTLAQEVAKAPPPGAFKAVSSLVKLPDFLPGMGQLFVDPATLPAGPFLAYDHDGKLVSTIYMLPIKDLNPNKRFDDLASPGGNVDHVSVYYNAGHPGVEEPHVHVVLWHVAKADEARVAK
;
A
#
# COMPACT_ATOMS: atom_id res chain seq x y z
N MET A 1 -44.98 4.87 46.33
CA MET A 1 -43.56 5.09 45.98
C MET A 1 -43.18 4.12 44.88
N LYS A 2 -42.69 4.66 43.76
CA LYS A 2 -42.20 3.91 42.60
C LYS A 2 -40.85 3.28 42.96
N MET A 3 -40.64 2.00 42.67
CA MET A 3 -39.29 1.47 42.51
C MET A 3 -39.21 0.72 41.18
N VAL A 4 -38.31 1.21 40.36
CA VAL A 4 -38.07 0.91 38.96
C VAL A 4 -37.23 -0.36 38.88
N SER A 5 -37.72 -1.41 38.26
CA SER A 5 -36.90 -2.60 37.94
C SER A 5 -36.03 -2.29 36.73
N ALA A 6 -34.72 -2.26 36.95
CA ALA A 6 -33.70 -2.10 35.93
C ALA A 6 -33.61 -3.36 35.06
N ALA A 7 -33.88 -3.23 33.76
CA ALA A 7 -33.53 -4.24 32.76
C ALA A 7 -32.20 -3.83 32.11
N LEU A 8 -31.12 -4.50 32.51
CA LEU A 8 -29.79 -4.34 31.93
C LEU A 8 -29.73 -5.17 30.64
N ALA A 9 -30.06 -4.55 29.51
CA ALA A 9 -29.83 -5.15 28.20
C ALA A 9 -28.33 -5.08 27.88
N LEU A 10 -27.63 -6.22 27.96
CA LEU A 10 -26.30 -6.39 27.40
C LEU A 10 -26.38 -6.24 25.88
N MET A 11 -26.06 -5.05 25.37
CA MET A 11 -25.69 -4.89 23.97
C MET A 11 -24.27 -5.43 23.80
N LEU A 12 -24.16 -6.69 23.37
CA LEU A 12 -22.96 -7.21 22.72
C LEU A 12 -22.81 -6.48 21.38
N ALA A 13 -22.26 -5.27 21.42
CA ALA A 13 -21.72 -4.64 20.23
C ALA A 13 -20.53 -5.49 19.77
N GLY A 14 -20.79 -6.37 18.80
CA GLY A 14 -19.73 -7.07 18.09
C GLY A 14 -18.79 -6.02 17.51
N THR A 15 -17.59 -5.92 18.07
CA THR A 15 -16.48 -5.20 17.45
C THR A 15 -16.10 -5.98 16.21
N TRP A 16 -16.73 -5.70 15.07
CA TRP A 16 -16.18 -6.10 13.79
C TRP A 16 -14.87 -5.33 13.61
N PRO A 17 -13.71 -6.00 13.47
CA PRO A 17 -12.50 -5.31 13.09
C PRO A 17 -12.72 -4.72 11.69
N THR A 18 -12.89 -3.40 11.66
CA THR A 18 -13.03 -2.61 10.44
C THR A 18 -11.68 -2.51 9.74
N LEU A 19 -11.66 -2.91 8.45
CA LEU A 19 -10.86 -2.32 7.36
C LEU A 19 -9.33 -2.60 7.30
N ALA A 20 -8.90 -3.86 7.44
CA ALA A 20 -7.56 -4.27 6.94
C ALA A 20 -7.62 -5.23 5.73
N GLN A 21 -8.83 -5.61 5.30
CA GLN A 21 -9.03 -6.68 4.32
C GLN A 21 -9.20 -6.19 2.87
N GLU A 22 -9.30 -4.87 2.64
CA GLU A 22 -9.68 -4.33 1.33
C GLU A 22 -8.58 -4.41 0.28
N VAL A 23 -7.31 -4.34 0.66
CA VAL A 23 -6.18 -4.35 -0.30
C VAL A 23 -5.49 -5.71 -0.45
N ALA A 24 -5.94 -6.75 0.26
CA ALA A 24 -5.24 -8.04 0.30
C ALA A 24 -5.17 -8.77 -1.05
N LYS A 25 -6.09 -8.47 -1.97
CA LYS A 25 -6.17 -9.11 -3.28
C LYS A 25 -6.39 -8.09 -4.41
N ALA A 26 -5.74 -8.32 -5.55
CA ALA A 26 -5.90 -7.52 -6.76
C ALA A 26 -7.19 -7.88 -7.53
N PRO A 27 -7.80 -6.90 -8.24
CA PRO A 27 -7.46 -5.48 -8.17
C PRO A 27 -7.94 -4.87 -6.84
N PRO A 28 -7.17 -3.93 -6.25
CA PRO A 28 -7.64 -3.19 -5.08
C PRO A 28 -8.90 -2.39 -5.41
N PRO A 29 -9.81 -2.20 -4.43
CA PRO A 29 -11.03 -1.43 -4.62
C PRO A 29 -10.73 0.08 -4.75
N GLY A 30 -11.73 0.86 -5.17
CA GLY A 30 -11.63 2.32 -5.21
C GLY A 30 -10.98 2.86 -6.49
N ALA A 31 -10.21 3.94 -6.36
CA ALA A 31 -9.66 4.70 -7.49
C ALA A 31 -8.33 4.15 -8.04
N PHE A 32 -7.85 3.02 -7.50
CA PHE A 32 -6.61 2.40 -7.93
C PHE A 32 -6.68 1.94 -9.38
N LYS A 33 -5.61 2.21 -10.13
CA LYS A 33 -5.42 1.77 -11.51
C LYS A 33 -4.12 1.00 -11.63
N ALA A 34 -4.11 -0.02 -12.49
CA ALA A 34 -2.87 -0.71 -12.84
C ALA A 34 -1.88 0.29 -13.46
N VAL A 35 -0.64 0.33 -12.99
CA VAL A 35 0.38 1.28 -13.47
C VAL A 35 0.64 1.10 -14.97
N SER A 36 0.60 -0.12 -15.48
CA SER A 36 0.71 -0.44 -16.91
C SER A 36 -0.39 0.18 -17.79
N SER A 37 -1.53 0.55 -17.20
CA SER A 37 -2.58 1.29 -17.91
C SER A 37 -2.34 2.81 -17.95
N LEU A 38 -1.41 3.32 -17.14
CA LEU A 38 -1.09 4.74 -17.01
C LEU A 38 0.18 5.12 -17.79
N VAL A 39 1.13 4.20 -17.87
CA VAL A 39 2.43 4.37 -18.54
C VAL A 39 2.77 3.13 -19.34
N LYS A 40 3.64 3.26 -20.36
CA LYS A 40 4.07 2.15 -21.23
C LYS A 40 5.05 1.22 -20.50
N LEU A 41 4.53 0.43 -19.56
CA LEU A 41 5.24 -0.59 -18.80
C LEU A 41 4.50 -1.93 -18.90
N PRO A 42 5.18 -3.07 -18.72
CA PRO A 42 4.50 -4.36 -18.63
C PRO A 42 3.57 -4.42 -17.40
N ASP A 43 2.57 -5.28 -17.45
CA ASP A 43 1.62 -5.48 -16.33
C ASP A 43 2.31 -6.00 -15.06
N PHE A 44 3.38 -6.76 -15.20
CA PHE A 44 4.16 -7.31 -14.10
C PHE A 44 5.62 -6.87 -14.22
N LEU A 45 6.17 -6.32 -13.15
CA LEU A 45 7.54 -5.85 -13.07
C LEU A 45 8.37 -6.82 -12.20
N PRO A 46 9.38 -7.51 -12.76
CA PRO A 46 10.27 -8.34 -11.97
C PRO A 46 10.90 -7.57 -10.80
N GLY A 47 10.77 -8.12 -9.60
CA GLY A 47 11.18 -7.52 -8.32
C GLY A 47 10.11 -6.65 -7.64
N MET A 48 9.00 -6.33 -8.31
CA MET A 48 7.94 -5.45 -7.77
C MET A 48 6.53 -6.05 -7.88
N GLY A 49 6.27 -6.85 -8.91
CA GLY A 49 4.96 -7.46 -9.14
C GLY A 49 4.06 -6.62 -10.04
N GLN A 50 2.76 -6.90 -10.00
CA GLN A 50 1.75 -6.06 -10.62
C GLN A 50 1.45 -4.86 -9.72
N LEU A 51 1.66 -3.66 -10.24
CA LEU A 51 1.49 -2.42 -9.48
C LEU A 51 0.14 -1.75 -9.73
N PHE A 52 -0.48 -1.29 -8.65
CA PHE A 52 -1.66 -0.44 -8.67
C PHE A 52 -1.42 0.84 -7.88
N VAL A 53 -1.96 1.97 -8.35
CA VAL A 53 -1.87 3.27 -7.66
C VAL A 53 -3.12 4.08 -7.90
N ASP A 54 -3.54 4.89 -6.93
CA ASP A 54 -4.50 5.96 -7.19
C ASP A 54 -3.76 7.10 -7.94
N PRO A 55 -4.14 7.44 -9.18
CA PRO A 55 -3.45 8.50 -9.93
C PRO A 55 -3.41 9.86 -9.21
N ALA A 56 -4.34 10.13 -8.28
CA ALA A 56 -4.37 11.37 -7.50
C ALA A 56 -3.23 11.47 -6.46
N THR A 57 -2.54 10.37 -6.16
CA THR A 57 -1.46 10.32 -5.16
C THR A 57 -0.06 10.27 -5.79
N LEU A 58 0.03 10.33 -7.11
CA LEU A 58 1.30 10.40 -7.83
C LEU A 58 2.03 11.74 -7.56
N PRO A 59 3.37 11.74 -7.53
CA PRO A 59 4.25 10.59 -7.80
C PRO A 59 4.54 9.70 -6.58
N ALA A 60 4.13 10.09 -5.37
CA ALA A 60 4.55 9.42 -4.14
C ALA A 60 3.90 8.05 -3.91
N GLY A 61 2.64 7.87 -4.30
CA GLY A 61 1.86 6.66 -4.05
C GLY A 61 0.98 6.77 -2.79
N PRO A 62 0.61 5.64 -2.15
CA PRO A 62 1.25 4.33 -2.22
C PRO A 62 0.98 3.57 -3.52
N PHE A 63 1.98 2.82 -3.98
CA PHE A 63 1.85 1.77 -4.98
C PHE A 63 1.63 0.42 -4.27
N LEU A 64 0.56 -0.28 -4.64
CA LEU A 64 0.25 -1.61 -4.14
C LEU A 64 0.80 -2.66 -5.11
N ALA A 65 1.63 -3.55 -4.59
CA ALA A 65 2.36 -4.55 -5.35
C ALA A 65 1.81 -5.95 -5.08
N TYR A 66 1.39 -6.64 -6.13
CA TYR A 66 0.79 -7.96 -6.06
C TYR A 66 1.60 -9.01 -6.83
N ASP A 67 1.60 -10.25 -6.36
CA ASP A 67 2.17 -11.36 -7.11
C ASP A 67 1.24 -11.87 -8.23
N HIS A 68 1.66 -12.93 -8.93
CA HIS A 68 0.88 -13.57 -9.99
C HIS A 68 -0.46 -14.17 -9.52
N ASP A 69 -0.61 -14.48 -8.23
CA ASP A 69 -1.88 -14.93 -7.64
C ASP A 69 -2.81 -13.75 -7.29
N GLY A 70 -2.34 -12.52 -7.52
CA GLY A 70 -3.02 -11.29 -7.13
C GLY A 70 -3.01 -11.07 -5.63
N LYS A 71 -2.09 -11.66 -4.86
CA LYS A 71 -1.99 -11.46 -3.41
C LYS A 71 -1.05 -10.29 -3.11
N LEU A 72 -1.42 -9.44 -2.15
CA LEU A 72 -0.59 -8.30 -1.76
C LEU A 72 0.78 -8.79 -1.24
N VAL A 73 1.85 -8.22 -1.77
CA VAL A 73 3.23 -8.51 -1.38
C VAL A 73 3.89 -7.32 -0.70
N SER A 74 3.70 -6.11 -1.24
CA SER A 74 4.27 -4.91 -0.65
C SER A 74 3.46 -3.64 -0.95
N THR A 75 3.61 -2.64 -0.10
CA THR A 75 3.23 -1.25 -0.35
C THR A 75 4.50 -0.42 -0.55
N ILE A 76 4.58 0.35 -1.64
CA ILE A 76 5.79 1.09 -2.03
C ILE A 76 5.46 2.58 -2.10
N TYR A 77 6.27 3.41 -1.42
CA TYR A 77 6.27 4.85 -1.63
C TYR A 77 7.50 5.25 -2.44
N MET A 78 7.31 6.12 -3.44
CA MET A 78 8.37 6.64 -4.31
C MET A 78 8.61 8.11 -3.98
N LEU A 79 9.55 8.39 -3.08
CA LEU A 79 9.77 9.75 -2.57
C LEU A 79 10.91 10.44 -3.33
N PRO A 80 10.67 11.50 -4.12
CA PRO A 80 11.73 12.21 -4.83
C PRO A 80 12.81 12.71 -3.87
N ILE A 81 14.08 12.41 -4.18
CA ILE A 81 15.20 12.78 -3.29
C ILE A 81 15.32 14.29 -3.15
N LYS A 82 15.05 15.04 -4.23
CA LYS A 82 15.05 16.52 -4.21
C LYS A 82 14.06 17.10 -3.19
N ASP A 83 13.00 16.36 -2.89
CA ASP A 83 11.91 16.78 -2.02
C ASP A 83 12.13 16.36 -0.56
N LEU A 84 13.12 15.51 -0.28
CA LEU A 84 13.55 15.15 1.08
C LEU A 84 14.50 16.23 1.62
N ASN A 85 13.95 17.38 2.01
CA ASN A 85 14.72 18.55 2.46
C ASN A 85 14.01 19.28 3.62
N PRO A 86 14.66 20.23 4.31
CA PRO A 86 14.07 20.90 5.49
C PRO A 86 12.74 21.65 5.25
N ASN A 87 12.42 21.98 4.00
CA ASN A 87 11.24 22.78 3.65
C ASN A 87 10.07 21.94 3.13
N LYS A 88 10.25 20.64 2.92
CA LYS A 88 9.21 19.75 2.41
C LYS A 88 9.15 18.47 3.24
N ARG A 89 7.92 18.06 3.53
CA ARG A 89 7.63 16.86 4.33
C ARG A 89 6.65 15.99 3.55
N PHE A 90 6.78 14.69 3.73
CA PHE A 90 5.82 13.70 3.28
C PHE A 90 5.04 13.22 4.51
N ASP A 91 4.15 14.07 4.99
CA ASP A 91 3.26 13.74 6.10
C ASP A 91 1.96 13.12 5.54
N ASP A 92 1.28 12.31 6.36
CA ASP A 92 -0.05 11.74 6.06
C ASP A 92 -0.19 10.96 4.73
N LEU A 93 0.90 10.32 4.27
CA LEU A 93 0.82 9.38 3.16
C LEU A 93 -0.17 8.26 3.50
N ALA A 94 -1.08 7.97 2.57
CA ALA A 94 -2.09 6.93 2.78
C ALA A 94 -1.41 5.58 3.02
N SER A 95 -1.81 4.89 4.09
CA SER A 95 -1.37 3.53 4.43
C SER A 95 -2.59 2.60 4.35
N PRO A 96 -2.81 1.89 3.23
CA PRO A 96 -4.06 1.14 2.98
C PRO A 96 -4.26 -0.09 3.86
N GLY A 97 -3.32 -0.37 4.76
CA GLY A 97 -3.36 -1.49 5.71
C GLY A 97 -2.48 -2.66 5.29
N GLY A 98 -2.72 -3.81 5.92
CA GLY A 98 -1.90 -5.02 5.80
C GLY A 98 -0.82 -5.09 6.89
N ASN A 99 -0.59 -6.29 7.41
CA ASN A 99 0.50 -6.52 8.35
C ASN A 99 1.84 -6.25 7.66
N VAL A 100 2.73 -5.51 8.31
CA VAL A 100 4.08 -5.26 7.80
C VAL A 100 5.03 -6.22 8.52
N ASP A 101 5.70 -7.07 7.76
CA ASP A 101 6.75 -7.97 8.27
C ASP A 101 8.06 -7.21 8.47
N HIS A 102 8.47 -6.47 7.44
CA HIS A 102 9.69 -5.65 7.49
C HIS A 102 9.64 -4.52 6.45
N VAL A 103 10.63 -3.62 6.52
CA VAL A 103 10.73 -2.46 5.64
C VAL A 103 12.09 -2.47 4.93
N SER A 104 12.10 -2.14 3.64
CA SER A 104 13.30 -1.84 2.88
C SER A 104 13.30 -0.39 2.43
N VAL A 105 14.46 0.26 2.47
CA VAL A 105 14.64 1.65 2.00
C VAL A 105 15.84 1.68 1.08
N TYR A 106 15.65 2.06 -0.18
CA TYR A 106 16.74 2.10 -1.15
C TYR A 106 16.55 3.18 -2.22
N TYR A 107 17.68 3.59 -2.79
CA TYR A 107 17.75 4.55 -3.89
C TYR A 107 17.30 3.92 -5.21
N ASN A 108 16.53 4.68 -6.00
CA ASN A 108 16.25 4.43 -7.40
C ASN A 108 16.71 5.63 -8.22
N ALA A 109 17.39 5.39 -9.34
CA ALA A 109 17.92 6.43 -10.20
C ALA A 109 16.84 7.17 -11.02
N GLY A 110 15.62 6.65 -11.04
CA GLY A 110 14.56 7.07 -11.95
C GLY A 110 14.39 6.09 -13.11
N HIS A 111 13.19 6.07 -13.69
CA HIS A 111 12.84 5.20 -14.81
C HIS A 111 11.69 5.83 -15.62
N PRO A 112 11.37 5.33 -16.83
CA PRO A 112 10.19 5.80 -17.57
C PRO A 112 8.94 5.77 -16.68
N GLY A 113 8.25 6.91 -16.58
CA GLY A 113 7.09 7.11 -15.71
C GLY A 113 7.39 7.84 -14.38
N VAL A 114 8.60 7.70 -13.81
CA VAL A 114 9.08 8.45 -12.63
C VAL A 114 10.57 8.73 -12.82
N GLU A 115 10.87 9.78 -13.59
CA GLU A 115 12.21 10.00 -14.17
C GLU A 115 13.26 10.49 -13.17
N GLU A 116 12.84 11.20 -12.12
CA GLU A 116 13.78 11.77 -11.16
C GLU A 116 14.26 10.73 -10.14
N PRO A 117 15.49 10.86 -9.61
CA PRO A 117 15.95 10.02 -8.51
C PRO A 117 15.02 10.09 -7.29
N HIS A 118 14.65 8.93 -6.79
CA HIS A 118 13.69 8.78 -5.69
C HIS A 118 14.09 7.64 -4.76
N VAL A 119 13.61 7.69 -3.52
CA VAL A 119 13.77 6.61 -2.55
C VAL A 119 12.53 5.73 -2.63
N HIS A 120 12.73 4.42 -2.75
CA HIS A 120 11.69 3.45 -2.48
C HIS A 120 11.64 3.19 -0.97
N VAL A 121 10.52 3.48 -0.35
CA VAL A 121 10.18 2.98 0.99
C VAL A 121 9.20 1.83 0.80
N VAL A 122 9.68 0.60 0.97
CA VAL A 122 8.92 -0.63 0.71
C VAL A 122 8.50 -1.26 2.02
N LEU A 123 7.20 -1.30 2.27
CA LEU A 123 6.58 -2.03 3.36
C LEU A 123 6.23 -3.42 2.84
N TRP A 124 6.95 -4.44 3.31
CA TRP A 124 6.71 -5.81 2.91
C TRP A 124 5.63 -6.44 3.78
N HIS A 125 4.64 -7.05 3.14
CA HIS A 125 3.50 -7.73 3.79
C HIS A 125 3.68 -9.25 3.86
N VAL A 126 4.89 -9.72 3.55
CA VAL A 126 5.29 -11.13 3.46
C VAL A 126 6.63 -11.31 4.13
N ALA A 127 6.94 -12.51 4.58
CA ALA A 127 8.26 -12.83 5.13
C ALA A 127 9.36 -12.55 4.10
N LYS A 128 10.58 -12.24 4.55
CA LYS A 128 11.73 -11.97 3.67
C LYS A 128 11.96 -13.02 2.57
N ALA A 129 11.75 -14.30 2.89
CA ALA A 129 11.90 -15.39 1.92
C ALA A 129 10.84 -15.35 0.79
N ASP A 130 9.69 -14.74 1.05
CA ASP A 130 8.54 -14.68 0.14
C ASP A 130 8.57 -13.44 -0.77
N GLU A 131 9.54 -12.53 -0.62
CA GLU A 131 9.78 -11.46 -1.61
C GLU A 131 10.00 -12.04 -3.02
N ALA A 132 10.53 -13.26 -3.11
CA ALA A 132 10.74 -13.97 -4.37
C ALA A 132 9.45 -14.19 -5.19
N ARG A 133 8.27 -14.06 -4.57
CA ARG A 133 6.96 -14.12 -5.25
C ARG A 133 6.79 -13.03 -6.32
N VAL A 134 7.52 -11.92 -6.21
CA VAL A 134 7.53 -10.86 -7.22
C VAL A 134 8.78 -10.84 -8.09
N ALA A 135 9.72 -11.77 -7.93
CA ALA A 135 11.03 -11.71 -8.58
C ALA A 135 11.02 -11.94 -10.10
N LYS A 136 9.98 -12.57 -10.65
CA LYS A 136 9.87 -12.95 -12.07
C LYS A 136 8.43 -12.91 -12.54
#